data_AF-A0A6V7IAZ0-F1
#
_entry.id   AF-A0A6V7IAZ0-F1
#
_cell.length_a   1.000
_cell.length_b   1.000
_cell.length_c   1.000
_cell.angle_alpha   90.00
_cell.angle_beta   90.00
_cell.angle_gamma   90.00
#
_symmetry.space_group_name_H-M   'P 1'
#
loop_
_entity.id
_entity.type
_entity.pdbx_description
1 polymer ?
#
loop_
_entity_poly.entity_id
_entity_poly.type
_entity_poly.pdbx_seq_one_letter_code
_entity_poly.pdbx_strand_id
1 'polypeptide(L)' 'YYETGSIRPRAIGGSKPRVATAEVVGKISLYKSECPSIFAWEIRDRLLQEGVCTNDNIPS' A
#
# COMPACT_ATOMS: atom_id res chain seq x y z
N TYR A 1 -9.75 40.47 -16.49
CA TYR A 1 -9.15 40.28 -15.16
C TYR A 1 -9.71 38.99 -14.59
N TYR A 2 -9.01 37.87 -14.77
CA TYR A 2 -9.41 36.57 -14.24
C TYR A 2 -8.77 36.38 -12.86
N GLU A 3 -9.58 36.59 -11.83
CA GLU A 3 -9.27 36.30 -10.44
C GLU A 3 -9.54 34.82 -10.15
N THR A 4 -8.52 33.97 -10.28
CA THR A 4 -8.45 32.73 -9.49
C THR A 4 -6.99 32.42 -9.18
N GLY A 5 -6.43 33.17 -8.22
CA GLY A 5 -5.15 32.90 -7.58
C GLY A 5 -5.20 31.69 -6.64
N SER A 6 -5.50 30.50 -7.16
CA SER A 6 -5.29 29.24 -6.43
C SER A 6 -3.96 28.62 -6.86
N ILE A 7 -2.87 29.17 -6.30
CA ILE A 7 -1.57 28.49 -6.24
C ILE A 7 -1.69 27.41 -5.14
N ARG A 8 -2.51 26.40 -5.39
CA ARG A 8 -2.35 25.10 -4.75
C ARG A 8 -1.68 24.24 -5.80
N PRO A 9 -0.42 23.81 -5.62
CA PRO A 9 0.14 22.84 -6.53
C PRO A 9 -0.79 21.62 -6.48
N ARG A 10 -1.57 21.41 -7.54
CA ARG A 10 -2.16 20.09 -7.81
C ARG A 10 -1.00 19.12 -7.69
N ALA A 11 -1.18 18.03 -6.96
CA ALA A 11 -0.19 16.97 -6.86
C ALA A 11 0.08 16.40 -8.27
N ILE A 12 0.94 17.08 -9.04
CA ILE A 12 1.44 16.63 -10.32
C ILE A 12 2.53 15.62 -9.96
N GLY A 13 2.18 14.34 -10.06
CA GLY A 13 3.13 13.25 -9.90
C GLY A 13 3.09 12.53 -8.56
N GLY A 14 1.90 12.16 -8.08
CA GLY A 14 1.79 11.03 -7.17
C GLY A 14 1.55 9.78 -8.00
N SER A 15 2.58 8.98 -8.28
CA SER A 15 2.37 7.62 -8.77
C SER A 15 1.46 6.93 -7.75
N LYS A 16 0.26 6.52 -8.18
CA LYS A 16 -0.51 5.55 -7.38
C LYS A 16 0.45 4.39 -7.09
N PRO A 17 0.61 3.95 -5.83
CA PRO A 17 1.47 2.81 -5.56
C PRO A 17 0.89 1.63 -6.35
N ARG A 18 1.57 1.23 -7.44
CA ARG A 18 1.15 0.11 -8.29
C ARG A 18 1.18 -1.23 -7.55
N VAL A 19 1.87 -1.25 -6.40
CA VAL A 19 2.25 -2.42 -5.61
C VAL A 19 1.44 -2.54 -4.31
N ALA A 20 1.01 -1.44 -3.69
CA ALA A 20 0.22 -1.50 -2.47
C ALA A 20 -1.28 -1.37 -2.78
N THR A 21 -1.87 -2.42 -3.34
CA THR A 21 -3.33 -2.55 -3.40
C THR A 21 -3.90 -2.39 -1.99
N ALA A 22 -5.01 -1.66 -1.85
CA ALA A 22 -5.61 -1.38 -0.54
C ALA A 22 -5.91 -2.65 0.27
N GLU A 23 -6.17 -3.76 -0.43
CA GLU A 23 -6.35 -5.10 0.14
C GLU A 23 -5.10 -5.61 0.88
N VAL A 24 -3.91 -5.42 0.31
CA VAL A 24 -2.63 -5.83 0.91
C VAL A 24 -2.36 -5.05 2.19
N VAL A 25 -2.59 -3.74 2.17
CA VAL A 25 -2.44 -2.88 3.35
C VAL A 25 -3.42 -3.29 4.45
N GLY A 26 -4.66 -3.61 4.08
CA GLY A 26 -5.67 -4.13 5.03
C GLY A 26 -5.24 -5.43 5.68
N LYS A 27 -4.72 -6.38 4.89
CA LYS A 27 -4.21 -7.66 5.39
C LYS A 27 -2.99 -7.50 6.30
N ILE A 28 -2.02 -6.66 5.92
CA ILE A 28 -0.85 -6.32 6.77
C ILE A 28 -1.32 -5.78 8.13
N SER A 29 -2.29 -4.85 8.13
CA SER A 29 -2.82 -4.27 9.36
C SER A 29 -3.53 -5.31 10.23
N LEU A 30 -4.30 -6.22 9.62
CA LEU A 30 -4.94 -7.33 10.32
C LEU A 30 -3.91 -8.24 10.98
N TYR A 31 -2.91 -8.72 10.24
CA TYR A 31 -1.89 -9.62 10.79
C TYR A 31 -1.07 -8.97 11.90
N LYS A 32 -0.74 -7.69 11.77
CA LYS A 32 -0.07 -6.93 12.85
C LYS A 32 -0.97 -6.73 14.07
N SER A 33 -2.28 -6.60 13.87
CA SER A 33 -3.24 -6.47 14.97
C SER A 33 -3.47 -7.79 15.70
N GLU A 34 -3.50 -8.92 14.98
CA GLU A 34 -3.64 -10.25 15.57
C GLU A 34 -2.35 -10.72 16.26
N CYS A 35 -1.21 -10.50 15.60
CA CYS A 35 0.11 -10.88 16.10
C CYS A 35 1.09 -9.72 15.91
N PRO A 36 1.26 -8.80 16.87
CA PRO A 36 2.18 -7.66 16.73
C PRO A 36 3.66 -8.07 16.64
N SER A 37 3.99 -9.30 17.04
CA SER A 37 5.33 -9.88 16.90
C SER A 37 5.65 -10.38 15.49
N ILE A 38 4.68 -10.40 14.57
CA ILE A 38 4.88 -10.93 13.21
C ILE A 38 5.85 -10.04 12.42
N PHE A 39 6.85 -10.66 11.79
CA PHE A 39 7.83 -9.95 10.97
C PHE A 39 7.29 -9.64 9.57
N ALA A 40 7.86 -8.62 8.93
CA ALA A 40 7.46 -8.20 7.58
C ALA A 40 7.59 -9.33 6.55
N TRP A 41 8.62 -10.17 6.65
CA TRP A 41 8.83 -11.30 5.76
C TRP A 41 7.81 -12.44 6.00
N GLU A 42 7.31 -12.61 7.22
CA GLU A 42 6.25 -13.59 7.52
C GLU A 42 4.91 -13.13 6.95
N ILE A 43 4.62 -11.83 7.06
CA ILE A 43 3.44 -11.23 6.41
C ILE A 43 3.55 -11.43 4.89
N ARG A 44 4.74 -11.22 4.30
CA ARG A 44 5.01 -11.46 2.89
C ARG A 44 4.67 -12.90 2.49
N ASP A 45 5.15 -13.88 3.23
CA ASP A 45 4.92 -15.30 2.93
C ASP A 45 3.43 -15.66 3.03
N ARG A 46 2.73 -15.15 4.06
CA ARG A 46 1.28 -15.32 4.19
C ARG A 46 0.49 -14.69 3.04
N LEU A 47 0.87 -13.47 2.62
CA LEU A 47 0.22 -12.79 1.51
C LEU A 47 0.39 -13.56 0.18
N LEU A 48 1.55 -14.20 -0.02
CA LEU A 48 1.79 -15.10 -1.16
C LEU A 48 0.99 -16.40 -1.05
N GLN A 49 0.94 -17.01 0.13
CA GLN A 49 0.19 -18.25 0.38
C GLN A 49 -1.33 -18.06 0.19
N GLU A 50 -1.88 -16.94 0.62
CA GLU A 50 -3.29 -16.61 0.42
C GLU A 50 -3.61 -16.14 -1.01
N GLY A 51 -2.59 -15.92 -1.85
CA GLY A 51 -2.75 -15.40 -3.21
C GLY A 51 -3.21 -13.94 -3.28
N VAL A 52 -3.15 -13.22 -2.15
CA VAL A 52 -3.44 -11.77 -2.07
C VAL A 52 -2.36 -10.98 -2.82
N CYS A 53 -1.13 -11.47 -2.77
CA CYS A 53 0.01 -10.94 -3.52
C CYS A 53 0.64 -12.02 -4.41
N THR A 54 1.23 -11.59 -5.52
CA THR A 54 2.18 -12.32 -6.34
C THR A 54 3.57 -11.71 -6.15
N ASN A 55 4.62 -12.43 -6.58
CA ASN A 55 6.00 -11.91 -6.49
C ASN A 55 6.21 -10.56 -7.18
N ASP A 56 5.34 -10.18 -8.12
CA ASP A 56 5.41 -8.93 -8.88
C ASP A 56 4.75 -7.73 -8.17
N ASN A 57 3.80 -8.00 -7.26
CA ASN A 57 3.00 -6.98 -6.60
C ASN A 57 3.25 -6.88 -5.09
N ILE A 58 4.16 -7.70 -4.54
CA ILE A 58 4.48 -7.66 -3.12
C ILE A 58 5.44 -6.50 -2.84
N PRO A 59 5.15 -5.65 -1.83
CA PRO A 59 6.05 -4.56 -1.48
C PRO A 59 7.37 -5.12 -0.94
N SER A 60 8.49 -4.65 -1.51
CA SER A 60 9.86 -4.96 -1.11
C SER A 60 10.31 -4.25 0.16
#